data_AF-A0A0K1P837-F1
#
_entry.id   AF-A0A0K1P837-F1
#
_cell.length_a   1.000
_cell.length_b   1.000
_cell.length_c   1.000
_cell.angle_alpha   90.00
_cell.angle_beta   90.00
_cell.angle_gamma   90.00
#
_symmetry.space_group_name_H-M   'P 1'
#
loop_
_entity.id
_entity.type
_entity.pdbx_description
1 polymer ?
#
loop_
_entity_poly.entity_id
_entity_poly.type
_entity_poly.pdbx_seq_one_letter_code
_entity_poly.pdbx_strand_id
1 'polypeptide(L)'
;MGFKERRTDAEATLRAARSAAVDGRAPPPRALESDGYAFLLADVDLQVSILGRPIGPVELSMSELRGKLQACAGAPPYRTEAASEAYTYPLLLCGFDGQVTEAYLFAGSDGPMLGGDEAKRPDWPRVIAALEAALSRIDAVDYEDKVYDPDAEAWIYYGVRGGESFEEAVEGEDPPEWAD
;
A
#
# COMPACT_ATOMS: atom_id res chain seq x y z
N MET A 1 -10.84 -12.06 18.47
CA MET A 1 -11.88 -11.62 17.50
C MET A 1 -11.77 -12.50 16.27
N GLY A 2 -12.89 -13.03 15.77
CA GLY A 2 -12.90 -13.90 14.59
C GLY A 2 -12.71 -13.13 13.27
N PHE A 3 -12.32 -13.81 12.19
CA PHE A 3 -12.14 -13.20 10.86
C PHE A 3 -13.37 -12.41 10.39
N LYS A 4 -14.56 -13.00 10.53
CA LYS A 4 -15.83 -12.37 10.12
C LYS A 4 -16.12 -11.08 10.90
N GLU A 5 -15.79 -11.03 12.18
CA GLU A 5 -15.96 -9.84 13.03
C GLU A 5 -15.00 -8.74 12.57
N ARG A 6 -13.71 -9.07 12.40
CA ARG A 6 -12.69 -8.11 11.90
C ARG A 6 -13.07 -7.54 10.54
N ARG A 7 -13.58 -8.36 9.61
CA ARG A 7 -14.08 -7.90 8.31
C ARG A 7 -15.27 -6.96 8.44
N THR A 8 -16.23 -7.30 9.31
CA THR A 8 -17.43 -6.47 9.52
C THR A 8 -17.05 -5.09 10.05
N ASP A 9 -16.11 -5.03 10.99
CA ASP A 9 -15.60 -3.77 11.55
C ASP A 9 -14.85 -2.94 10.50
N ALA A 10 -14.06 -3.59 9.65
CA ALA A 10 -13.36 -2.94 8.55
C ALA A 10 -14.33 -2.36 7.52
N GLU A 11 -15.36 -3.11 7.11
CA GLU A 11 -16.41 -2.61 6.23
C GLU A 11 -17.20 -1.45 6.84
N ALA A 12 -17.47 -1.49 8.16
CA ALA A 12 -18.13 -0.39 8.87
C ALA A 12 -17.27 0.87 8.87
N THR A 13 -15.96 0.73 9.09
CA THR A 13 -15.00 1.83 9.04
C THR A 13 -14.93 2.45 7.65
N LEU A 14 -14.93 1.61 6.61
CA LEU A 14 -14.92 2.05 5.22
C LEU A 14 -16.20 2.82 4.84
N ARG A 15 -17.37 2.36 5.29
CA ARG A 15 -18.64 3.09 5.13
C ARG A 15 -18.62 4.42 5.88
N ALA A 16 -18.05 4.46 7.09
CA ALA A 16 -17.90 5.68 7.86
C ALA A 16 -16.99 6.70 7.15
N ALA A 17 -15.90 6.25 6.53
CA ALA A 17 -15.01 7.09 5.72
C ALA A 17 -15.75 7.74 4.55
N ARG A 18 -16.53 6.95 3.81
CA ARG A 18 -17.36 7.47 2.71
C ARG A 18 -18.40 8.48 3.18
N SER A 19 -19.05 8.21 4.31
CA SER A 19 -20.01 9.17 4.90
C SER A 19 -19.31 10.45 5.34
N ALA A 20 -18.13 10.34 5.96
CA ALA A 20 -17.35 11.50 6.39
C ALA A 20 -17.01 12.41 5.21
N ALA A 21 -16.60 11.85 4.07
CA ALA A 21 -16.30 12.61 2.86
C ALA A 21 -17.52 13.36 2.31
N VAL A 22 -18.69 12.72 2.25
CA VAL A 22 -19.95 13.37 1.85
C VAL A 22 -20.27 14.57 2.76
N ASP A 23 -19.99 14.42 4.06
CA ASP A 23 -20.24 15.45 5.06
C ASP A 23 -19.11 16.49 5.18
N GLY A 24 -18.04 16.39 4.37
CA GLY A 24 -16.86 17.27 4.46
C GLY A 24 -16.07 17.11 5.77
N ARG A 25 -16.14 15.95 6.40
CA ARG A 25 -15.45 15.61 7.66
C ARG A 25 -14.20 14.79 7.38
N ALA A 26 -13.26 14.82 8.33
CA ALA A 26 -12.07 13.98 8.27
C ALA A 26 -12.47 12.49 8.28
N PRO A 27 -11.84 11.64 7.44
CA PRO A 27 -12.07 10.21 7.47
C PRO A 27 -11.60 9.61 8.80
N PRO A 28 -12.11 8.42 9.18
CA PRO A 28 -11.55 7.68 10.30
C PRO A 28 -10.07 7.34 10.04
N PRO A 29 -9.29 7.05 11.11
CA PRO A 29 -7.90 6.66 10.96
C PRO A 29 -7.72 5.52 9.95
N ARG A 30 -6.60 5.55 9.19
CA ARG A 30 -6.24 4.56 8.17
C ARG A 30 -7.14 4.51 6.93
N ALA A 31 -8.15 5.39 6.86
CA ALA A 31 -9.02 5.51 5.70
C ALA A 31 -8.68 6.73 4.84
N LEU A 32 -8.79 6.55 3.53
CA LEU A 32 -8.54 7.58 2.52
C LEU A 32 -9.81 7.73 1.67
N GLU A 33 -10.00 8.92 1.10
CA GLU A 33 -11.08 9.17 0.14
C GLU A 33 -10.60 10.10 -0.97
N SER A 34 -11.01 9.77 -2.19
CA SER A 34 -10.83 10.61 -3.36
C SER A 34 -11.75 10.15 -4.49
N ASP A 35 -12.26 11.12 -5.24
CA ASP A 35 -13.10 10.90 -6.43
C ASP A 35 -14.24 9.89 -6.19
N GLY A 36 -14.88 9.94 -5.02
CA GLY A 36 -16.01 9.07 -4.67
C GLY A 36 -15.64 7.62 -4.33
N TYR A 37 -14.35 7.29 -4.31
CA TYR A 37 -13.82 6.03 -3.78
C TYR A 37 -13.36 6.22 -2.34
N ALA A 38 -13.74 5.28 -1.48
CA ALA A 38 -13.18 5.16 -0.15
C ALA A 38 -12.23 3.97 -0.10
N PHE A 39 -11.13 4.16 0.62
CA PHE A 39 -10.09 3.16 0.82
C PHE A 39 -9.84 2.98 2.31
N LEU A 40 -9.59 1.75 2.75
CA LEU A 40 -9.15 1.45 4.09
C LEU A 40 -7.89 0.62 4.01
N LEU A 41 -6.79 1.17 4.51
CA LEU A 41 -5.55 0.43 4.74
C LEU A 41 -5.78 -0.46 5.96
N ALA A 42 -5.98 -1.74 5.70
CA ALA A 42 -6.40 -2.69 6.71
C ALA A 42 -5.20 -3.12 7.57
N ASP A 43 -5.31 -2.97 8.89
CA ASP A 43 -4.48 -3.70 9.86
C ASP A 43 -5.18 -5.02 10.23
N VAL A 44 -5.71 -5.66 9.19
CA VAL A 44 -6.53 -6.83 9.32
C VAL A 44 -5.80 -7.91 8.56
N ASP A 45 -5.58 -9.06 9.20
CA ASP A 45 -5.30 -10.30 8.47
C ASP A 45 -6.54 -10.63 7.61
N LEU A 46 -6.77 -9.84 6.56
CA LEU A 46 -7.44 -10.31 5.37
C LEU A 46 -6.63 -11.52 4.96
N GLN A 47 -7.30 -12.64 4.72
CA GLN A 47 -6.62 -13.89 4.42
C GLN A 47 -5.92 -13.67 3.07
N VAL A 48 -4.67 -13.21 3.12
CA VAL A 48 -3.94 -12.69 1.97
C VAL A 48 -3.72 -13.87 1.05
N SER A 49 -4.58 -14.02 0.04
CA SER A 49 -4.23 -14.77 -1.14
C SER A 49 -3.29 -13.87 -1.93
N ILE A 50 -1.98 -13.94 -1.63
CA ILE A 50 -0.91 -13.21 -2.33
C ILE A 50 -0.90 -13.55 -3.85
N LEU A 51 -1.75 -14.48 -4.29
CA LEU A 51 -1.92 -14.93 -5.67
C LEU A 51 -2.62 -13.93 -6.60
N GLY A 52 -2.91 -12.71 -6.14
CA GLY A 52 -3.49 -11.66 -6.97
C GLY A 52 -2.53 -11.24 -8.08
N ARG A 53 -2.98 -11.25 -9.34
CA ARG A 53 -2.17 -10.76 -10.46
C ARG A 53 -1.96 -9.24 -10.32
N PRO A 54 -0.81 -8.68 -10.73
CA PRO A 54 -0.62 -7.24 -10.82
C PRO A 54 -1.65 -6.64 -11.78
N ILE A 55 -2.30 -5.54 -11.38
CA ILE A 55 -3.41 -4.93 -12.14
C ILE A 55 -3.03 -3.54 -12.68
N GLY A 56 -2.02 -2.86 -12.14
CA GLY A 56 -1.44 -1.65 -12.76
C GLY A 56 -0.42 -0.91 -11.86
N PRO A 57 0.45 -0.07 -12.45
CA PRO A 57 1.43 0.72 -11.72
C PRO A 57 0.77 1.89 -10.97
N VAL A 58 1.42 2.33 -9.89
CA VAL A 58 1.13 3.57 -9.17
C VAL A 58 2.32 4.52 -9.39
N GLU A 59 2.05 5.77 -9.79
CA GLU A 59 3.06 6.80 -10.11
C GLU A 59 3.70 7.39 -8.84
N LEU A 60 4.36 6.56 -8.03
CA LEU A 60 5.16 6.93 -6.87
C LEU A 60 6.44 6.10 -6.87
N SER A 61 7.53 6.63 -6.29
CA SER A 61 8.68 5.78 -5.99
C SER A 61 8.30 4.75 -4.93
N MET A 62 8.99 3.60 -4.92
CA MET A 62 8.78 2.56 -3.90
C MET A 62 8.93 3.14 -2.49
N SER A 63 9.97 3.96 -2.31
CA SER A 63 10.32 4.61 -1.06
C SER A 63 9.22 5.55 -0.59
N GLU A 64 8.75 6.41 -1.48
CA GLU A 64 7.72 7.40 -1.18
C GLU A 64 6.37 6.74 -0.86
N LEU A 65 5.93 5.77 -1.66
CA LEU A 65 4.67 5.07 -1.41
C LEU A 65 4.68 4.45 -0.01
N ARG A 66 5.72 3.68 0.32
CA ARG A 66 5.80 3.02 1.62
C ARG A 66 5.81 4.02 2.77
N GLY A 67 6.51 5.15 2.64
CA GLY A 67 6.51 6.20 3.65
C GLY A 67 5.11 6.78 3.87
N LYS A 68 4.34 7.02 2.80
CA LYS A 68 2.94 7.48 2.88
C LYS A 68 2.01 6.43 3.50
N LEU A 69 2.19 5.15 3.14
CA LEU A 69 1.41 4.05 3.72
C LEU A 69 1.73 3.86 5.21
N GLN A 70 3.00 4.00 5.60
CA GLN A 70 3.43 3.92 6.99
C GLN A 70 2.88 5.07 7.83
N ALA A 71 2.77 6.27 7.26
CA ALA A 71 2.11 7.42 7.90
C ALA A 71 0.64 7.12 8.23
N CYS A 72 -0.04 6.38 7.36
CA CYS A 72 -1.46 6.09 7.48
C CYS A 72 -1.74 4.89 8.37
N ALA A 73 -1.04 3.78 8.15
CA ALA A 73 -1.38 2.47 8.68
C ALA A 73 -0.35 1.92 9.69
N GLY A 74 0.84 2.51 9.75
CA GLY A 74 2.00 1.95 10.45
C GLY A 74 2.82 1.03 9.55
N ALA A 75 3.82 0.36 10.13
CA ALA A 75 4.69 -0.56 9.40
C ALA A 75 3.89 -1.65 8.66
N PRO A 76 4.39 -2.18 7.52
CA PRO A 76 3.67 -3.18 6.77
C PRO A 76 3.46 -4.45 7.62
N PRO A 77 2.28 -5.07 7.56
CA PRO A 77 2.00 -6.30 8.32
C PRO A 77 2.80 -7.49 7.80
N TYR A 78 3.16 -7.48 6.50
CA TYR A 78 3.92 -8.53 5.85
C TYR A 78 5.07 -7.92 5.04
N ARG A 79 6.26 -8.50 5.22
CA ARG A 79 7.40 -8.37 4.32
C ARG A 79 7.55 -9.71 3.62
N THR A 80 7.77 -9.69 2.31
CA THR A 80 8.08 -10.93 1.58
C THR A 80 9.59 -11.12 1.48
N GLU A 81 10.02 -12.35 1.22
CA GLU A 81 11.42 -12.66 0.93
C GLU A 81 11.80 -12.27 -0.51
N ALA A 82 10.82 -12.00 -1.37
CA ALA A 82 11.08 -11.54 -2.73
C ALA A 82 11.37 -10.02 -2.71
N ALA A 83 12.55 -9.63 -3.16
CA ALA A 83 12.93 -8.22 -3.25
C ALA A 83 11.94 -7.40 -4.08
N SER A 84 11.46 -8.01 -5.15
CA SER A 84 10.43 -7.48 -6.04
C SER A 84 9.08 -7.25 -5.37
N GLU A 85 8.86 -7.75 -4.16
CA GLU A 85 7.65 -7.58 -3.33
C GLU A 85 8.02 -7.21 -1.87
N ALA A 86 8.97 -6.28 -1.69
CA ALA A 86 9.57 -5.98 -0.38
C ALA A 86 8.55 -5.64 0.75
N TYR A 87 7.35 -5.18 0.39
CA TYR A 87 6.25 -4.94 1.33
C TYR A 87 4.89 -5.16 0.67
N THR A 88 3.89 -5.50 1.50
CA THR A 88 2.48 -5.59 1.07
C THR A 88 1.55 -4.96 2.12
N TYR A 89 0.64 -4.10 1.67
CA TYR A 89 -0.44 -3.52 2.48
C TYR A 89 -1.80 -4.01 1.97
N PRO A 90 -2.60 -4.69 2.81
CA PRO A 90 -3.96 -5.04 2.44
C PRO A 90 -4.86 -3.81 2.46
N LEU A 91 -5.78 -3.77 1.50
CA LEU A 91 -6.68 -2.65 1.24
C LEU A 91 -8.11 -3.17 1.08
N LEU A 92 -9.06 -2.47 1.68
CA LEU A 92 -10.46 -2.56 1.27
C LEU A 92 -10.81 -1.31 0.45
N LEU A 93 -11.46 -1.54 -0.68
CA LEU A 93 -11.96 -0.51 -1.59
C LEU A 93 -13.49 -0.51 -1.58
N CYS A 94 -14.11 0.65 -1.48
CA CYS A 94 -15.54 0.83 -1.74
C CYS A 94 -15.73 1.73 -2.95
N GLY A 95 -16.34 1.19 -4.01
CA GLY A 95 -16.67 1.92 -5.23
C GLY A 95 -17.98 2.70 -5.16
N PHE A 96 -18.31 3.39 -6.25
CA PHE A 96 -19.54 4.19 -6.38
C PHE A 96 -20.82 3.41 -6.13
N ASP A 97 -20.88 2.16 -6.59
CA ASP A 97 -21.99 1.21 -6.42
C ASP A 97 -22.15 0.70 -4.98
N GLY A 98 -21.19 1.01 -4.10
CA GLY A 98 -21.18 0.53 -2.72
C GLY A 98 -20.61 -0.87 -2.56
N GLN A 99 -20.14 -1.51 -3.64
CA GLN A 99 -19.46 -2.80 -3.56
C GLN A 99 -18.11 -2.62 -2.85
N VAL A 100 -17.85 -3.50 -1.88
CA VAL A 100 -16.56 -3.56 -1.17
C VAL A 100 -15.74 -4.71 -1.72
N THR A 101 -14.51 -4.41 -2.12
CA THR A 101 -13.58 -5.37 -2.72
C THR A 101 -12.23 -5.34 -2.02
N GLU A 102 -11.52 -6.45 -2.07
CA GLU A 102 -10.17 -6.58 -1.51
C GLU A 102 -9.13 -6.25 -2.58
N ALA A 103 -8.09 -5.54 -2.17
CA ALA A 103 -6.92 -5.26 -2.98
C ALA A 103 -5.67 -5.24 -2.09
N TYR A 104 -4.51 -5.18 -2.73
CA TYR A 104 -3.21 -5.16 -2.07
C TYR A 104 -2.32 -4.15 -2.77
N LEU A 105 -1.66 -3.29 -2.00
CA LEU A 105 -0.60 -2.43 -2.49
C LEU A 105 0.74 -3.08 -2.18
N PHE A 106 1.57 -3.28 -3.19
CA PHE A 106 2.86 -3.93 -3.05
C PHE A 106 3.90 -3.25 -3.95
N ALA A 107 5.18 -3.39 -3.61
CA ALA A 107 6.25 -3.09 -4.56
C ALA A 107 6.20 -4.18 -5.65
N GLY A 108 6.25 -3.80 -6.93
CA GLY A 108 6.43 -4.74 -8.04
C GLY A 108 7.72 -4.41 -8.80
N SER A 109 8.07 -5.23 -9.79
CA SER A 109 9.33 -5.09 -10.56
C SER A 109 9.52 -3.73 -11.24
N ASP A 110 8.43 -3.13 -11.71
CA ASP A 110 8.44 -1.83 -12.42
C ASP A 110 8.01 -0.66 -11.51
N GLY A 111 7.94 -0.89 -10.20
CA GLY A 111 7.48 0.06 -9.20
C GLY A 111 6.21 -0.38 -8.48
N PRO A 112 5.64 0.49 -7.64
CA PRO A 112 4.41 0.21 -6.91
C PRO A 112 3.25 -0.32 -7.75
N MET A 113 2.57 -1.34 -7.25
CA MET A 113 1.44 -1.97 -7.92
C MET A 113 0.24 -2.12 -7.00
N LEU A 114 -0.96 -1.98 -7.58
CA LEU A 114 -2.21 -2.37 -6.97
C LEU A 114 -2.66 -3.72 -7.54
N GLY A 115 -2.73 -4.74 -6.68
CA GLY A 115 -3.10 -6.12 -6.98
C GLY A 115 -4.39 -6.56 -6.30
N GLY A 116 -4.94 -7.70 -6.68
CA GLY A 116 -6.13 -8.29 -6.05
C GLY A 116 -6.85 -9.31 -6.93
N ASP A 117 -7.86 -9.99 -6.38
CA ASP A 117 -8.63 -11.01 -7.10
C ASP A 117 -9.53 -10.44 -8.22
N GLU A 118 -9.63 -9.11 -8.32
CA GLU A 118 -10.52 -8.42 -9.26
C GLU A 118 -9.83 -7.66 -10.40
N ALA A 119 -8.83 -8.27 -11.04
CA ALA A 119 -8.20 -7.78 -12.29
C ALA A 119 -9.16 -7.61 -13.51
N LYS A 120 -10.49 -7.65 -13.29
CA LYS A 120 -11.55 -7.54 -14.30
C LYS A 120 -12.48 -6.35 -14.08
N ARG A 121 -12.24 -5.52 -13.05
CA ARG A 121 -13.01 -4.29 -12.84
C ARG A 121 -12.79 -3.30 -14.00
N PRO A 122 -13.85 -2.85 -14.69
CA PRO A 122 -13.69 -1.91 -15.81
C PRO A 122 -13.28 -0.51 -15.36
N ASP A 123 -13.46 -0.18 -14.07
CA ASP A 123 -13.14 1.12 -13.47
C ASP A 123 -11.74 1.19 -12.83
N TRP A 124 -10.91 0.15 -12.96
CA TRP A 124 -9.63 0.08 -12.26
C TRP A 124 -8.66 1.23 -12.50
N PRO A 125 -8.49 1.76 -13.73
CA PRO A 125 -7.66 2.94 -13.95
C PRO A 125 -8.12 4.16 -13.14
N ARG A 126 -9.43 4.29 -12.89
CA ARG A 126 -9.97 5.37 -12.04
C ARG A 126 -9.71 5.12 -10.57
N VAL A 127 -9.76 3.86 -10.13
CA VAL A 127 -9.41 3.46 -8.76
C VAL A 127 -7.95 3.82 -8.45
N ILE A 128 -7.02 3.51 -9.37
CA ILE A 128 -5.60 3.84 -9.22
C ILE A 128 -5.41 5.36 -9.12
N ALA A 129 -5.97 6.12 -10.06
CA ALA A 129 -5.88 7.58 -10.05
C ALA A 129 -6.49 8.21 -8.78
N ALA A 130 -7.61 7.67 -8.29
CA ALA A 130 -8.23 8.12 -7.06
C ALA A 130 -7.34 7.84 -5.84
N LEU A 131 -6.74 6.65 -5.78
CA LEU A 131 -5.81 6.29 -4.71
C LEU A 131 -4.56 7.17 -4.73
N GLU A 132 -3.94 7.40 -5.88
CA GLU A 132 -2.81 8.32 -6.06
C GLU A 132 -3.16 9.74 -5.59
N ALA A 133 -4.33 10.24 -5.99
CA ALA A 133 -4.82 11.53 -5.57
C ALA A 133 -5.10 11.61 -4.06
N ALA A 134 -5.40 10.49 -3.41
CA ALA A 134 -5.55 10.43 -1.97
C ALA A 134 -4.18 10.39 -1.26
N LEU A 135 -3.24 9.59 -1.76
CA LEU A 135 -1.88 9.44 -1.23
C LEU A 135 -1.02 10.70 -1.42
N SER A 136 -1.24 11.47 -2.49
CA SER A 136 -0.53 12.73 -2.72
C SER A 136 -0.78 13.78 -1.64
N ARG A 137 -1.87 13.64 -0.86
CA ARG A 137 -2.22 14.54 0.26
C ARG A 137 -1.54 14.18 1.57
N ILE A 138 -0.77 13.11 1.59
CA ILE A 138 -0.16 12.55 2.80
C ILE A 138 1.34 12.80 2.75
N ASP A 139 1.89 13.40 3.80
CA ASP A 139 3.33 13.51 3.96
C ASP A 139 3.92 12.14 4.31
N ALA A 140 4.99 11.75 3.63
CA ALA A 140 5.68 10.50 3.92
C ALA A 140 6.39 10.60 5.29
N VAL A 141 6.29 9.56 6.12
CA VAL A 141 7.13 9.47 7.33
C VAL A 141 8.53 8.99 6.98
N ASP A 142 9.52 9.50 7.71
CA ASP A 142 10.89 9.03 7.60
C ASP A 142 10.99 7.56 8.05
N TYR A 143 11.68 6.76 7.24
CA TYR A 143 12.02 5.37 7.53
C TYR A 143 13.21 4.95 6.67
N GLU A 144 13.91 3.91 7.10
CA GLU A 144 14.99 3.30 6.35
C GLU A 144 14.82 1.77 6.40
N ASP A 145 15.11 1.10 5.29
CA ASP A 145 15.09 -0.36 5.20
C ASP A 145 16.10 -0.85 4.14
N LYS A 146 16.31 -2.17 4.13
CA LYS A 146 17.17 -2.85 3.16
C LYS A 146 16.51 -4.13 2.65
N VAL A 147 16.82 -4.48 1.40
CA VAL A 147 16.40 -5.73 0.77
C VAL A 147 17.48 -6.23 -0.18
N TYR A 148 17.69 -7.54 -0.24
CA TYR A 148 18.64 -8.13 -1.17
C TYR A 148 17.94 -8.55 -2.45
N ASP A 149 18.36 -7.99 -3.60
CA ASP A 149 17.87 -8.36 -4.92
C ASP A 149 18.80 -9.44 -5.52
N PRO A 150 18.34 -10.69 -5.67
CA PRO A 150 19.15 -11.77 -6.23
C PRO A 150 19.39 -11.63 -7.74
N ASP A 151 18.54 -10.92 -8.47
CA ASP A 151 18.72 -10.72 -9.92
C ASP A 151 19.78 -9.65 -10.19
N ALA A 152 19.88 -8.65 -9.30
CA ALA A 152 20.91 -7.62 -9.33
C ALA A 152 22.19 -7.99 -8.56
N GLU A 153 22.17 -9.12 -7.81
CA GLU A 153 23.23 -9.53 -6.87
C GLU A 153 23.66 -8.38 -5.93
N ALA A 154 22.68 -7.61 -5.43
CA ALA A 154 22.94 -6.37 -4.70
C ALA A 154 21.98 -6.16 -3.53
N TRP A 155 22.47 -5.49 -2.48
CA TRP A 155 21.66 -4.93 -1.41
C TRP A 155 21.12 -3.56 -1.80
N ILE A 156 19.80 -3.42 -1.78
CA ILE A 156 19.08 -2.16 -2.03
C ILE A 156 18.72 -1.55 -0.68
N TYR A 157 19.26 -0.36 -0.42
CA TYR A 157 18.97 0.50 0.72
C TYR A 157 18.01 1.59 0.29
N TYR A 158 16.90 1.74 0.99
CA TYR A 158 15.86 2.63 0.53
C TYR A 158 15.03 3.15 1.70
N GLY A 159 14.40 4.29 1.47
CA GLY A 159 13.61 4.92 2.51
C GLY A 159 13.28 6.36 2.22
N VAL A 160 12.84 7.05 3.27
CA VAL A 160 12.56 8.48 3.28
C VAL A 160 13.37 9.11 4.40
N ARG A 161 14.11 10.17 4.08
CA ARG A 161 14.94 10.90 5.03
C ARG A 161 14.66 12.40 4.88
N GLY A 162 14.17 13.03 5.94
CA GLY A 162 13.74 14.43 5.89
C GLY A 162 12.62 14.68 4.89
N GLY A 163 11.75 13.70 4.63
CA GLY A 163 10.69 13.78 3.62
C GLY A 163 11.13 13.53 2.17
N GLU A 164 12.43 13.31 1.92
CA GLU A 164 12.94 13.00 0.58
C GLU A 164 13.17 11.49 0.43
N SER A 165 12.67 10.91 -0.66
CA SER A 165 12.89 9.50 -0.97
C SER A 165 14.34 9.25 -1.43
N PHE A 166 14.95 8.19 -0.93
CA PHE A 166 16.26 7.72 -1.40
C PHE A 166 16.24 6.23 -1.75
N GLU A 167 17.19 5.84 -2.59
CA GLU A 167 17.51 4.48 -2.99
C GLU A 167 19.00 4.39 -3.34
N GLU A 168 19.70 3.39 -2.80
CA GLU A 168 21.12 3.14 -3.02
C GLU A 168 21.35 1.63 -3.14
N ALA A 169 22.06 1.19 -4.19
CA ALA A 169 22.39 -0.21 -4.41
C ALA A 169 23.88 -0.47 -4.12
N VAL A 170 24.16 -1.55 -3.39
CA VAL A 170 25.51 -2.01 -3.06
C VAL A 170 25.67 -3.43 -3.58
N GLU A 171 26.55 -3.61 -4.56
CA GLU A 171 26.87 -4.93 -5.14
C GLU A 171 27.50 -5.86 -4.10
N GLY A 172 27.08 -7.13 -4.11
CA GLY A 172 27.61 -8.18 -3.25
C GLY A 172 26.52 -8.96 -2.50
N GLU A 173 26.84 -10.22 -2.20
CA GLU A 173 25.94 -11.12 -1.44
C GLU A 173 25.85 -10.74 0.05
N ASP A 174 26.93 -10.18 0.60
CA ASP A 174 27.00 -9.76 2.01
C ASP A 174 26.53 -8.30 2.18
N PRO A 175 25.72 -7.99 3.21
CA PRO A 175 25.37 -6.61 3.50
C PRO A 175 26.62 -5.84 3.94
N PRO A 176 26.86 -4.61 3.45
CA PRO A 176 27.96 -3.78 3.91
C PRO A 176 27.97 -3.59 5.43
N GLU A 177 29.17 -3.47 6.02
CA GLU A 177 29.38 -3.42 7.48
C GLU A 177 28.64 -2.28 8.20
N TRP A 178 28.24 -1.22 7.49
CA TRP A 178 27.49 -0.10 8.07
C TRP A 178 25.98 -0.34 8.15
N ALA A 179 25.50 -1.48 7.66
CA ALA A 179 24.07 -1.77 7.50
C ALA A 179 23.42 -2.51 8.67
N ASP A 180 24.16 -2.82 9.74
CA ASP A 180 23.67 -3.56 10.92
C ASP A 180 22.94 -2.69 11.95
#